data_AF-A0A7X7JUR6-F1
#
_entry.id   AF-A0A7X7JUR6-F1
#
_cell.length_a   1.000
_cell.length_b   1.000
_cell.length_c   1.000
_cell.angle_alpha   90.00
_cell.angle_beta   90.00
_cell.angle_gamma   90.00
#
_symmetry.space_group_name_H-M   'P 1'
#
loop_
_entity.id
_entity.type
_entity.pdbx_description
1 polymer ?
#
loop_
_entity_poly.entity_id
_entity_poly.type
_entity_poly.pdbx_seq_one_letter_code
_entity_poly.pdbx_strand_id
1 'polypeptide(L)' 'NRILLQVTMEDAAAADRMFSILMGEDVEQRRTFIQRNARDVRFLDI' A
#
# COMPACT_ATOMS: atom_id res chain seq x y z
N ASN A 1 -10.92 26.48 -1.60
CA ASN A 1 -10.03 25.76 -2.53
C ASN A 1 -9.79 24.35 -2.01
N ARG A 2 -10.34 23.32 -2.67
CA ARG A 2 -10.03 21.91 -2.39
C ARG A 2 -9.07 21.39 -3.45
N ILE A 3 -8.06 20.65 -3.03
CA ILE A 3 -7.20 19.87 -3.91
C ILE A 3 -7.83 18.47 -3.99
N LEU A 4 -8.11 18.00 -5.21
CA LEU A 4 -8.62 16.67 -5.46
C LEU A 4 -7.53 15.87 -6.17
N LEU A 5 -7.17 14.72 -5.61
CA LEU A 5 -6.33 13.72 -6.26
C LEU A 5 -7.22 12.66 -6.89
N GLN A 6 -7.07 12.43 -8.19
CA GLN A 6 -7.73 11.34 -8.90
C GLN A 6 -6.85 10.09 -8.82
N VAL A 7 -7.38 9.02 -8.24
CA VAL A 7 -6.67 7.75 -8.13
C VAL A 7 -6.78 7.00 -9.46
N THR A 8 -5.64 6.64 -10.05
CA THR A 8 -5.55 5.79 -11.25
C THR A 8 -5.34 4.33 -10.84
N MET A 9 -6.01 3.40 -11.51
CA MET A 9 -5.87 1.96 -11.27
C MET A 9 -5.03 1.37 -12.39
N GLU A 10 -3.70 1.50 -12.26
CA GLU A 10 -2.75 1.12 -13.31
C GLU A 10 -2.55 -0.41 -13.40
N ASP A 11 -2.69 -1.12 -12.28
CA ASP A 11 -2.62 -2.58 -12.27
C ASP A 11 -3.60 -3.15 -11.22
N ALA A 12 -4.76 -3.59 -11.71
CA ALA A 12 -5.82 -4.15 -10.89
C ALA A 12 -5.38 -5.39 -10.09
N ALA A 13 -4.52 -6.23 -10.67
CA ALA A 13 -4.07 -7.46 -10.02
C ALA A 13 -3.06 -7.17 -8.92
N ALA A 14 -2.21 -6.16 -9.09
CA ALA A 14 -1.28 -5.72 -8.05
C ALA A 14 -2.03 -5.05 -6.88
N ALA A 15 -3.02 -4.21 -7.19
CA ALA A 15 -3.85 -3.56 -6.18
C ALA A 15 -4.58 -4.58 -5.30
N ASP A 16 -5.23 -5.58 -5.89
CA ASP A 16 -5.95 -6.62 -5.14
C ASP A 16 -5.05 -7.39 -4.17
N ARG A 17 -3.82 -7.71 -4.60
CA ARG A 17 -2.82 -8.35 -3.72
C ARG A 17 -2.43 -7.46 -2.55
N MET A 18 -2.20 -6.17 -2.81
CA MET A 18 -1.88 -5.21 -1.76
C MET A 18 -3.03 -5.03 -0.76
N PHE A 19 -4.27 -4.92 -1.24
CA PHE A 19 -5.45 -4.83 -0.37
C PHE A 19 -5.60 -6.07 0.50
N SER A 20 -5.40 -7.26 -0.07
CA SER A 20 -5.49 -8.53 0.69
C SER A 20 -4.45 -8.62 1.81
N ILE A 21 -3.22 -8.16 1.57
CA ILE A 21 -2.14 -8.20 2.58
C ILE A 21 -2.36 -7.14 3.68
N LEU A 22 -2.85 -5.96 3.32
CA LEU A 22 -3.01 -4.83 4.24
C LEU A 22 -4.33 -4.84 5.01
N MET A 23 -5.39 -5.36 4.40
CA MET A 23 -6.76 -5.37 4.94
C MET A 23 -7.26 -6.78 5.25
N GLY A 24 -6.44 -7.81 5.04
CA GLY A 24 -6.78 -9.19 5.36
C GLY A 24 -6.70 -9.52 6.85
N GLU A 25 -7.20 -10.70 7.19
CA GLU A 25 -7.29 -11.17 8.59
C GLU A 25 -5.93 -11.60 9.17
N ASP A 26 -4.94 -11.89 8.32
CA ASP A 26 -3.61 -12.32 8.74
C ASP A 26 -2.78 -11.15 9.32
N VAL A 27 -2.70 -11.12 10.65
CA VAL A 27 -1.98 -10.11 11.42
C VAL A 27 -0.46 -10.20 11.21
N GLU A 28 0.10 -11.39 11.06
CA GLU A 28 1.55 -11.59 10.93
C GLU A 28 2.04 -11.17 9.55
N GLN A 29 1.27 -11.47 8.50
CA GLN A 29 1.56 -11.03 7.15
C GLN A 29 1.56 -9.50 7.06
N ARG A 30 0.56 -8.84 7.66
CA ARG A 30 0.49 -7.38 7.75
C ARG A 30 1.65 -6.78 8.54
N ARG A 31 1.99 -7.36 9.70
CA ARG A 31 3.11 -6.89 10.53
C ARG A 31 4.44 -6.96 9.77
N THR A 32 4.69 -8.08 9.09
CA THR A 32 5.91 -8.26 8.28
C THR A 32 5.97 -7.27 7.12
N PHE A 33 4.84 -7.01 6.46
CA PHE A 33 4.75 -6.04 5.38
C PHE A 33 5.06 -4.62 5.86
N ILE A 34 4.48 -4.20 6.98
CA ILE A 34 4.73 -2.87 7.57
C ILE A 34 6.20 -2.75 7.99
N GLN A 35 6.78 -3.75 8.66
CA GLN A 35 8.17 -3.69 9.10
C GLN A 35 9.18 -3.60 7.95
N ARG A 36 8.91 -4.30 6.84
CA ARG A 36 9.77 -4.27 5.65
C ARG A 36 9.69 -2.93 4.93
N ASN A 37 8.48 -2.44 4.67
CA ASN A 37 8.29 -1.24 3.84
C ASN A 37 8.39 0.08 4.64
N ALA A 38 8.23 0.07 5.97
CA ALA A 38 8.23 1.30 6.78
C ALA A 38 9.54 2.10 6.73
N ARG A 39 10.66 1.48 6.35
CA ARG A 39 11.94 2.18 6.16
C ARG A 39 12.06 2.82 4.79
N ASP A 40 11.40 2.26 3.79
CA ASP A 40 11.54 2.62 2.37
C ASP A 40 10.53 3.69 1.92
N VAL A 41 9.45 3.91 2.70
CA VAL A 41 8.43 4.95 2.40
C VAL A 41 9.03 6.37 2.33
N ARG A 42 10.15 6.65 3.00
CA ARG A 42 10.83 7.95 2.89
C ARG A 42 11.44 8.23 1.52
N PHE A 43 11.60 7.21 0.67
CA PHE A 43 12.26 7.32 -0.63
C PHE A 43 11.28 7.19 -1.81
N LEU A 44 9.97 7.13 -1.57
CA LEU A 44 8.98 6.95 -2.64
C LEU A 44 8.72 8.23 -3.47
N ASP A 45 9.05 9.41 -2.92
CA ASP A 45 8.72 10.72 -3.50
C ASP A 45 9.96 11.53 -3.97
N ILE A 46 11.12 10.90 -4.21
CA ILE A 46 12.32 11.57 -4.77
C ILE A 46 12.31 11.52 -6.30
#